data_AF-A0A924MBP5-F1
#
_entry.id   AF-A0A924MBP5-F1
#
_cell.length_a   1.000
_cell.length_b   1.000
_cell.length_c   1.000
_cell.angle_alpha   90.00
_cell.angle_beta   90.00
_cell.angle_gamma   90.00
#
_symmetry.space_group_name_H-M   'P 1'
#
loop_
_entity.id
_entity.type
_entity.pdbx_description
1 polymer ?
#
loop_
_entity_poly.entity_id
_entity_poly.type
_entity_poly.pdbx_seq_one_letter_code
_entity_poly.pdbx_strand_id
1 'polypeptide(L)'
;KDGRLTWDDLNSRVQKVLLAKYNLGLYKKQVIDTVGILADLNEQTTRIKTLLAKNAVTLLQQTNTTLLPLKKEKKIAYVAIGAVKEPVVATRLKAENNADIYLFGTKAEVGKQLMDDKNPTIIIDKSDSATAQKLINALFAKGYDAIVVGMHNYSRRPANNFGLSNPAVFLIDKLQLQNNVISIYFGNPYAIKFSCNALNLATAYEDDDITQHAVADWLQGRQQAKGKLPVTVCDNFRFGDGITYNTYFPQAVPEYGANKFRKIDSIAKDAIAKGAMPGCVILAAKDGKVVYQQAFGTTTMGGKTPVTTNMVYDLASVTKISATTVSVMKLYEDGKLDLDKTLGDYLPWVKGSNKAPLKLRDILLHQAGLNPFIPFYREVIDTASGEPKWAYFSKVQDATHQFRAAENLYVRNNWQDTLYQRIVTSKLTATNKYVYSDNDFIFLGKIVEAVSGKPLDVYVKETFYKPLGMVTTTFHPREFMTLQNMVPTEVETHFRKQLLWGDVHDEGAAMFG
;
A
#
# COMPACT_ATOMS: atom_id res chain seq x y z
N LYS A 1 64.50 -32.04 -11.06
CA LYS A 1 65.82 -32.65 -10.77
C LYS A 1 65.66 -33.95 -9.98
N ASP A 2 64.74 -34.03 -9.03
CA ASP A 2 64.50 -35.25 -8.23
C ASP A 2 63.46 -36.22 -8.83
N GLY A 3 63.15 -36.11 -10.13
CA GLY A 3 62.20 -37.00 -10.83
C GLY A 3 60.72 -36.92 -10.41
N ARG A 4 60.34 -36.02 -9.49
CA ARG A 4 58.98 -35.94 -8.91
C ARG A 4 57.89 -35.38 -9.84
N LEU A 5 58.27 -34.80 -10.98
CA LEU A 5 57.37 -34.21 -11.98
C LEU A 5 57.97 -34.41 -13.37
N THR A 6 57.09 -34.62 -14.37
CA THR A 6 57.50 -34.70 -15.77
C THR A 6 57.67 -33.30 -16.38
N TRP A 7 58.44 -33.19 -17.46
CA TRP A 7 58.53 -31.95 -18.22
C TRP A 7 57.20 -31.58 -18.89
N ASP A 8 56.40 -32.57 -19.28
CA ASP A 8 55.07 -32.35 -19.86
C ASP A 8 54.11 -31.73 -18.85
N ASP A 9 54.16 -32.17 -17.58
CA ASP A 9 53.38 -31.56 -16.49
C ASP A 9 53.76 -30.09 -16.27
N LEU A 10 55.05 -29.79 -16.32
CA LEU A 10 55.54 -28.42 -16.19
C LEU A 10 55.12 -27.55 -17.39
N ASN A 11 55.33 -28.06 -18.60
CA ASN A 11 54.98 -27.38 -19.85
C ASN A 11 53.49 -27.10 -19.93
N SER A 12 52.64 -28.06 -19.56
CA SER A 12 51.19 -27.88 -19.53
C SER A 12 50.77 -26.75 -18.56
N ARG A 13 51.37 -26.68 -17.37
CA ARG A 13 51.08 -25.62 -16.39
C ARG A 13 51.57 -24.25 -16.86
N VAL A 14 52.76 -24.19 -17.44
CA VAL A 14 53.31 -22.95 -18.02
C VAL A 14 52.45 -22.48 -19.20
N GLN A 15 52.05 -23.40 -20.07
CA GLN A 15 51.21 -23.12 -21.23
C GLN A 15 49.85 -22.58 -20.83
N LYS A 16 49.23 -23.05 -19.74
CA LYS A 16 47.98 -22.47 -19.21
C LYS A 16 48.13 -20.99 -18.85
N VAL A 17 49.23 -20.63 -18.16
CA VAL A 17 49.51 -19.23 -17.79
C VAL A 17 49.81 -18.39 -19.03
N LEU A 18 50.60 -18.90 -19.96
CA LEU A 18 50.93 -18.20 -21.20
C LEU A 18 49.70 -18.00 -22.09
N LEU A 19 48.83 -19.01 -22.19
CA LEU A 19 47.57 -18.93 -22.92
C LEU A 19 46.62 -17.90 -22.29
N ALA A 20 46.52 -17.84 -20.96
CA ALA A 20 45.75 -16.80 -20.28
C ALA A 20 46.30 -15.40 -20.58
N LYS A 21 47.62 -15.21 -20.52
CA LYS A 21 48.28 -13.94 -20.90
C LYS A 21 48.03 -13.60 -22.37
N TYR A 22 48.09 -14.58 -23.26
CA TYR A 22 47.84 -14.41 -24.68
C TYR A 22 46.39 -13.98 -24.95
N ASN A 23 45.42 -14.66 -24.34
CA ASN A 23 43.99 -14.37 -24.46
C ASN A 23 43.63 -12.98 -23.91
N LEU A 24 44.30 -12.54 -22.85
CA LEU A 24 44.17 -11.18 -22.30
C LEU A 24 44.91 -10.11 -23.12
N GLY A 25 45.57 -10.48 -24.22
CA GLY A 25 46.27 -9.54 -25.09
C GLY A 25 47.62 -9.06 -24.55
N LEU A 26 48.10 -9.60 -23.42
CA LEU A 26 49.31 -9.13 -22.72
C LEU A 26 50.62 -9.41 -23.47
N TYR A 27 50.56 -10.21 -24.55
CA TYR A 27 51.69 -10.37 -25.48
C TYR A 27 51.94 -9.09 -26.29
N LYS A 28 50.97 -8.16 -26.35
CA LYS A 28 51.13 -6.81 -26.86
C LYS A 28 51.27 -5.85 -25.67
N LYS A 29 52.41 -5.16 -25.59
CA LYS A 29 52.65 -4.17 -24.53
C LYS A 29 51.66 -3.02 -24.68
N GLN A 30 50.76 -2.87 -23.71
CA GLN A 30 49.88 -1.71 -23.57
C GLN A 30 50.38 -0.87 -22.39
N VAL A 31 50.68 0.40 -22.65
CA VAL A 31 51.00 1.36 -21.59
C VAL A 31 49.68 2.05 -21.21
N ILE A 32 49.26 1.88 -19.97
CA ILE A 32 48.06 2.52 -19.44
C ILE A 32 48.43 3.95 -19.06
N ASP A 33 47.66 4.92 -19.55
CA ASP A 33 47.76 6.28 -19.05
C ASP A 33 47.25 6.32 -17.60
N THR A 34 48.13 6.65 -16.67
CA THR A 34 47.79 6.71 -15.24
C THR A 34 47.34 8.10 -14.82
N VAL A 35 47.38 9.09 -15.71
CA VAL A 35 46.87 10.43 -15.43
C VAL A 35 45.35 10.34 -15.25
N GLY A 36 44.84 10.74 -14.09
CA GLY A 36 43.40 10.76 -13.82
C GLY A 36 42.74 9.41 -13.53
N ILE A 37 43.48 8.30 -13.56
CA ILE A 37 42.91 6.93 -13.50
C ILE A 37 41.99 6.66 -12.30
N LEU A 38 42.24 7.27 -11.13
CA LEU A 38 41.37 7.14 -9.96
C LEU A 38 40.00 7.80 -10.17
N ALA A 39 39.95 8.93 -10.87
CA ALA A 39 38.70 9.60 -11.20
C ALA A 39 37.91 8.78 -12.23
N ASP A 40 38.59 8.32 -13.29
CA ASP A 40 37.97 7.53 -14.35
C ASP A 40 37.37 6.22 -13.82
N LEU A 41 38.12 5.50 -12.96
CA LEU A 41 37.64 4.25 -12.35
C LEU A 41 36.46 4.47 -11.39
N ASN A 42 36.27 5.68 -10.86
CA ASN A 42 35.23 5.98 -9.88
C ASN A 42 34.08 6.84 -10.42
N GLU A 43 34.13 7.26 -11.69
CA GLU A 43 33.18 8.21 -12.29
C GLU A 43 31.72 7.80 -12.09
N GLN A 44 31.40 6.51 -12.25
CA GLN A 44 30.04 5.98 -12.13
C GLN A 44 29.75 5.32 -10.77
N THR A 45 30.74 5.19 -9.89
CA THR A 45 30.63 4.37 -8.67
C THR A 45 29.52 4.87 -7.74
N THR A 46 29.41 6.18 -7.52
CA THR A 46 28.38 6.76 -6.66
C THR A 46 26.98 6.52 -7.22
N ARG A 47 26.80 6.66 -8.54
CA ARG A 47 25.52 6.41 -9.22
C ARG A 47 25.11 4.94 -9.08
N ILE A 48 26.03 4.02 -9.35
CA ILE A 48 25.78 2.58 -9.26
C ILE A 48 25.46 2.18 -7.82
N LYS A 49 26.27 2.60 -6.85
CA LYS A 49 26.02 2.34 -5.42
C LYS A 49 24.69 2.89 -4.95
N THR A 50 24.32 4.09 -5.38
CA THR A 50 23.02 4.68 -5.06
C THR A 50 21.89 3.84 -5.64
N LEU A 51 21.99 3.40 -6.90
CA LEU A 51 20.97 2.53 -7.50
C LEU A 51 20.88 1.18 -6.78
N LEU A 52 22.01 0.58 -6.43
CA LEU A 52 22.05 -0.68 -5.67
C LEU A 52 21.39 -0.51 -4.31
N ALA A 53 21.80 0.49 -3.51
CA ALA A 53 21.22 0.77 -2.21
C ALA A 53 19.70 0.95 -2.28
N LYS A 54 19.20 1.73 -3.25
CA LYS A 54 17.76 1.95 -3.45
C LYS A 54 16.98 0.68 -3.75
N ASN A 55 17.54 -0.26 -4.50
CA ASN A 55 16.89 -1.52 -4.83
C ASN A 55 17.16 -2.63 -3.80
N ALA A 56 18.17 -2.49 -2.95
CA ALA A 56 18.53 -3.46 -1.93
C ALA A 56 17.63 -3.37 -0.68
N VAL A 57 17.13 -2.19 -0.31
CA VAL A 57 16.24 -2.05 0.88
C VAL A 57 15.11 -3.07 0.81
N THR A 58 15.06 -3.94 1.83
CA THR A 58 14.16 -5.08 1.91
C THR A 58 13.26 -4.91 3.13
N LEU A 59 11.96 -4.73 2.91
CA LEU A 59 10.94 -4.73 3.97
C LEU A 59 10.46 -6.18 4.18
N LEU A 60 10.56 -6.71 5.39
CA LEU A 60 10.23 -8.11 5.70
C LEU A 60 8.86 -8.26 6.35
N GLN A 61 8.53 -7.36 7.25
CA GLN A 61 7.27 -7.37 7.99
C GLN A 61 6.77 -5.94 8.15
N GLN A 62 5.46 -5.73 7.97
CA GLN A 62 4.80 -4.46 8.29
C GLN A 62 3.38 -4.73 8.79
N THR A 63 3.26 -5.03 10.08
CA THR A 63 1.95 -5.27 10.71
C THR A 63 1.17 -3.96 10.84
N ASN A 64 1.85 -2.85 11.10
CA ASN A 64 1.25 -1.51 11.07
C ASN A 64 1.37 -0.88 9.67
N THR A 65 0.32 -1.05 8.87
CA THR A 65 0.26 -0.52 7.49
C THR A 65 0.28 1.00 7.40
N THR A 66 0.03 1.71 8.51
CA THR A 66 0.02 3.18 8.57
C THR A 66 1.32 3.79 9.09
N LEU A 67 2.28 2.95 9.51
CA LEU A 67 3.55 3.41 10.09
C LEU A 67 4.42 4.17 9.08
N LEU A 68 4.41 3.72 7.81
CA LEU A 68 5.17 4.32 6.71
C LEU A 68 4.21 4.89 5.66
N PRO A 69 4.55 6.00 4.99
CA PRO A 69 5.78 6.79 5.19
C PRO A 69 5.72 7.66 6.47
N LEU A 70 6.89 7.98 7.01
CA LEU A 70 7.05 8.87 8.16
C LEU A 70 6.69 10.30 7.76
N LYS A 71 5.56 10.79 8.25
CA LYS A 71 5.09 12.14 7.97
C LYS A 71 5.67 13.15 8.95
N LYS A 72 5.84 14.40 8.52
CA LYS A 72 6.45 15.47 9.33
C LYS A 72 5.60 15.83 10.56
N GLU A 73 4.29 15.60 10.52
CA GLU A 73 3.40 15.91 11.65
C GLU A 73 3.47 14.87 12.78
N LYS A 74 4.15 13.74 12.55
CA LYS A 74 4.27 12.65 13.51
C LYS A 74 5.44 12.86 14.45
N LYS A 75 5.26 12.54 15.73
CA LYS A 75 6.33 12.55 16.73
C LYS A 75 7.20 11.32 16.55
N ILE A 76 8.44 11.51 16.10
CA ILE A 76 9.34 10.41 15.69
C ILE A 76 10.56 10.32 16.61
N ALA A 77 10.99 9.10 16.92
CA ALA A 77 12.29 8.82 17.54
C ALA A 77 13.14 7.93 16.64
N TYR A 78 14.46 8.15 16.66
CA TYR A 78 15.45 7.24 16.10
C TYR A 78 16.35 6.70 17.22
N VAL A 79 16.45 5.38 17.32
CA VAL A 79 17.34 4.69 18.26
C VAL A 79 18.42 3.98 17.45
N ALA A 80 19.65 4.51 17.49
CA ALA A 80 20.80 3.87 16.88
C ALA A 80 21.47 2.93 17.88
N ILE A 81 21.56 1.64 17.55
CA ILE A 81 22.25 0.63 18.36
C ILE A 81 23.59 0.30 17.70
N GLY A 82 24.69 0.47 18.42
CA GLY A 82 26.05 0.15 17.95
C GLY A 82 26.71 1.21 17.06
N ALA A 83 26.03 2.33 16.79
CA ALA A 83 26.58 3.40 15.98
C ALA A 83 27.74 4.13 16.70
N VAL A 84 28.85 4.34 15.98
CA VAL A 84 30.05 5.05 16.48
C VAL A 84 30.01 6.57 16.28
N LYS A 85 29.10 7.03 15.43
CA LYS A 85 28.80 8.44 15.14
C LYS A 85 27.30 8.57 14.89
N GLU A 86 26.77 9.79 14.84
CA GLU A 86 25.39 10.01 14.41
C GLU A 86 25.22 9.47 12.97
N PRO A 87 24.34 8.48 12.73
CA PRO A 87 24.12 7.95 11.38
C PRO A 87 23.47 9.00 10.47
N VAL A 88 23.78 8.99 9.18
CA VAL A 88 23.17 9.85 8.16
C VAL A 88 21.64 9.75 8.17
N VAL A 89 21.10 8.54 8.37
CA VAL A 89 19.64 8.35 8.51
C VAL A 89 19.09 9.10 9.72
N ALA A 90 19.80 9.13 10.85
CA ALA A 90 19.40 9.87 12.05
C ALA A 90 19.43 11.38 11.80
N THR A 91 20.51 11.89 11.18
CA THR A 91 20.64 13.30 10.82
C THR A 91 19.53 13.74 9.87
N ARG A 92 19.16 12.90 8.90
CA ARG A 92 18.05 13.19 7.99
C ARG A 92 16.69 13.19 8.68
N LEU A 93 16.40 12.22 9.54
CA LEU A 93 15.15 12.19 10.30
C LEU A 93 15.05 13.38 11.27
N LYS A 94 16.16 13.83 11.85
CA LYS A 94 16.23 15.07 12.65
C LYS A 94 15.85 16.28 11.80
N ALA A 95 16.46 16.44 10.61
CA ALA A 95 16.21 17.59 9.74
C ALA A 95 14.82 17.60 9.08
N GLU A 96 14.29 16.43 8.73
CA GLU A 96 13.07 16.30 7.93
C GLU A 96 11.81 16.10 8.78
N ASN A 97 11.95 15.50 9.97
CA ASN A 97 10.84 15.13 10.85
C ASN A 97 10.96 15.66 12.29
N ASN A 98 11.99 16.44 12.62
CA ASN A 98 12.28 16.85 14.00
C ASN A 98 12.40 15.64 14.95
N ALA A 99 12.98 14.54 14.48
CA ALA A 99 13.08 13.31 15.26
C ALA A 99 14.03 13.45 16.47
N ASP A 100 13.62 12.88 17.61
CA ASP A 100 14.50 12.72 18.78
C ASP A 100 15.49 11.58 18.52
N ILE A 101 16.79 11.84 18.70
CA ILE A 101 17.86 10.87 18.39
C ILE A 101 18.48 10.31 19.67
N TYR A 102 18.50 8.98 19.76
CA TYR A 102 19.08 8.20 20.85
C TYR A 102 20.22 7.33 20.31
N LEU A 103 21.41 7.46 20.87
CA LEU A 103 22.57 6.61 20.53
C LEU A 103 22.85 5.66 21.68
N PHE A 104 22.71 4.35 21.44
CA PHE A 104 22.93 3.28 22.41
C PHE A 104 24.20 2.49 22.04
N GLY A 105 25.27 2.64 22.84
CA GLY A 105 26.59 2.04 22.60
C GLY A 105 27.60 2.34 23.73
N THR A 106 28.88 2.00 23.57
CA THR A 106 29.90 2.26 24.59
C THR A 106 30.64 3.60 24.39
N LYS A 107 31.18 4.21 25.46
CA LYS A 107 31.97 5.46 25.40
C LYS A 107 33.18 5.39 24.46
N ALA A 108 33.82 4.23 24.30
CA ALA A 108 34.95 4.05 23.39
C ALA A 108 34.53 4.12 21.91
N GLU A 109 33.28 3.76 21.63
CA GLU A 109 32.69 3.76 20.28
C GLU A 109 32.06 5.11 19.92
N VAL A 110 31.42 5.79 20.87
CA VAL A 110 30.66 7.04 20.65
C VAL A 110 31.50 8.30 20.98
N GLY A 111 32.51 8.18 21.83
CA GLY A 111 33.08 9.30 22.60
C GLY A 111 34.16 10.17 21.96
N LYS A 112 34.51 10.04 20.67
CA LYS A 112 35.55 10.87 20.05
C LYS A 112 35.04 12.09 19.26
N GLN A 113 33.74 12.20 18.97
CA GLN A 113 33.21 13.23 18.05
C GLN A 113 32.14 14.18 18.63
N LEU A 114 31.78 14.10 19.91
CA LEU A 114 30.62 14.82 20.46
C LEU A 114 30.96 15.71 21.68
N MET A 115 32.05 16.49 21.60
CA MET A 115 32.42 17.50 22.61
C MET A 115 32.03 18.94 22.20
N ASP A 116 30.84 19.13 21.62
CA ASP A 116 30.29 20.47 21.39
C ASP A 116 28.86 20.53 21.92
N ASP A 117 28.64 21.40 22.92
CA ASP A 117 27.46 21.49 23.80
C ASP A 117 26.19 22.01 23.08
N LYS A 118 26.13 21.94 21.74
CA LYS A 118 25.08 22.56 20.92
C LYS A 118 24.14 21.60 20.20
N ASN A 119 24.23 20.27 20.41
CA ASN A 119 23.38 19.30 19.70
C ASN A 119 22.57 18.36 20.62
N PRO A 120 21.26 18.17 20.38
CA PRO A 120 20.34 17.42 21.26
C PRO A 120 20.35 15.90 20.98
N THR A 121 21.52 15.29 20.88
CA THR A 121 21.64 13.84 20.70
C THR A 121 21.79 13.17 22.08
N ILE A 122 20.84 12.31 22.46
CA ILE A 122 20.84 11.65 23.77
C ILE A 122 21.76 10.43 23.70
N ILE A 123 22.92 10.52 24.35
CA ILE A 123 23.88 9.41 24.44
C ILE A 123 23.54 8.54 25.65
N ILE A 124 23.49 7.24 25.43
CA ILE A 124 23.27 6.25 26.48
C ILE A 124 24.56 5.50 26.71
N ASP A 125 25.33 5.99 27.68
CA ASP A 125 26.75 5.70 27.87
C ASP A 125 27.04 4.41 28.67
N LYS A 126 26.01 3.85 29.31
CA LYS A 126 26.05 2.56 29.99
C LYS A 126 25.25 1.55 29.17
N SER A 127 25.95 0.72 28.40
CA SER A 127 25.36 -0.44 27.74
C SER A 127 25.14 -1.57 28.76
N ASP A 128 24.28 -1.32 29.75
CA ASP A 128 23.79 -2.28 30.74
C ASP A 128 22.26 -2.42 30.66
N SER A 129 21.73 -3.51 31.21
CA SER A 129 20.31 -3.83 31.11
C SER A 129 19.42 -2.80 31.83
N ALA A 130 19.91 -2.16 32.90
CA ALA A 130 19.16 -1.13 33.63
C ALA A 130 19.00 0.14 32.78
N THR A 131 20.03 0.49 32.04
CA THR A 131 20.03 1.67 31.18
C THR A 131 19.23 1.42 29.90
N ALA A 132 19.31 0.21 29.32
CA ALA A 132 18.40 -0.20 28.27
C ALA A 132 16.93 -0.10 28.72
N GLN A 133 16.61 -0.55 29.94
CA GLN A 133 15.27 -0.43 30.51
C GLN A 133 14.84 1.03 30.72
N LYS A 134 15.76 1.91 31.16
CA LYS A 134 15.47 3.35 31.28
C LYS A 134 15.14 4.00 29.94
N LEU A 135 15.87 3.65 28.87
CA LEU A 135 15.57 4.13 27.52
C LEU A 135 14.17 3.68 27.08
N ILE A 136 13.85 2.39 27.25
CA ILE A 136 12.53 1.84 26.90
C ILE A 136 11.42 2.65 27.60
N ASN A 137 11.57 2.85 28.91
CA ASN A 137 10.59 3.63 29.70
C ASN A 137 10.49 5.07 29.19
N ALA A 138 11.60 5.72 28.86
CA ALA A 138 11.61 7.08 28.34
C ALA A 138 10.95 7.21 26.96
N LEU A 139 11.19 6.25 26.07
CA LEU A 139 10.57 6.20 24.75
C LEU A 139 9.04 6.07 24.87
N PHE A 140 8.57 5.15 25.72
CA PHE A 140 7.14 4.92 25.90
C PHE A 140 6.43 6.06 26.63
N ALA A 141 7.07 6.65 27.65
CA ALA A 141 6.51 7.80 28.36
C ALA A 141 6.34 9.03 27.44
N LYS A 142 7.20 9.19 26.43
CA LYS A 142 7.12 10.29 25.46
C LYS A 142 6.04 10.12 24.39
N GLY A 143 5.45 8.92 24.23
CA GLY A 143 4.34 8.68 23.31
C GLY A 143 4.64 8.99 21.84
N TYR A 144 5.74 8.46 21.30
CA TYR A 144 6.07 8.62 19.88
C TYR A 144 5.07 7.92 18.97
N ASP A 145 4.70 8.57 17.87
CA ASP A 145 3.90 7.97 16.79
C ASP A 145 4.69 6.89 16.03
N ALA A 146 6.01 7.04 15.92
CA ALA A 146 6.90 6.08 15.30
C ALA A 146 8.29 6.07 15.95
N ILE A 147 8.84 4.88 16.17
CA ILE A 147 10.19 4.66 16.70
C ILE A 147 10.95 3.81 15.68
N VAL A 148 11.99 4.39 15.09
CA VAL A 148 12.88 3.67 14.16
C VAL A 148 14.09 3.19 14.93
N VAL A 149 14.35 1.89 14.93
CA VAL A 149 15.50 1.27 15.60
C VAL A 149 16.48 0.79 14.54
N GLY A 150 17.65 1.44 14.45
CA GLY A 150 18.69 1.09 13.49
C GLY A 150 19.84 0.34 14.15
N MET A 151 20.15 -0.86 13.66
CA MET A 151 21.30 -1.65 14.10
C MET A 151 22.46 -1.35 13.18
N HIS A 152 23.52 -0.78 13.74
CA HIS A 152 24.69 -0.27 13.03
C HIS A 152 25.97 -0.95 13.51
N ASN A 153 26.99 -0.93 12.64
CA ASN A 153 28.38 -1.27 12.93
C ASN A 153 28.58 -2.62 13.68
N TYR A 154 27.67 -3.56 13.53
CA TYR A 154 27.85 -4.91 14.04
C TYR A 154 28.72 -5.73 13.08
N SER A 155 29.41 -6.72 13.64
CA SER A 155 30.36 -7.56 12.91
C SER A 155 29.69 -8.27 11.73
N ARG A 156 30.41 -8.36 10.61
CA ARG A 156 29.99 -9.21 9.48
C ARG A 156 30.05 -10.71 9.82
N ARG A 157 30.77 -11.10 10.89
CA ARG A 157 30.94 -12.49 11.31
C ARG A 157 29.92 -12.86 12.40
N PRO A 158 29.24 -14.03 12.31
CA PRO A 158 28.25 -14.46 13.31
C PRO A 158 28.78 -14.72 14.71
N ALA A 159 30.09 -14.94 14.86
CA ALA A 159 30.72 -15.20 16.14
C ALA A 159 30.38 -14.11 17.18
N ASN A 160 30.24 -14.50 18.45
CA ASN A 160 29.90 -13.59 19.55
C ASN A 160 28.69 -12.70 19.26
N ASN A 161 27.63 -13.27 18.67
CA ASN A 161 26.40 -12.55 18.34
C ASN A 161 26.62 -11.32 17.45
N PHE A 162 27.52 -11.43 16.46
CA PHE A 162 27.92 -10.32 15.61
C PHE A 162 28.54 -9.14 16.39
N GLY A 163 29.03 -9.37 17.61
CA GLY A 163 29.54 -8.31 18.48
C GLY A 163 28.46 -7.45 19.14
N LEU A 164 27.17 -7.78 18.98
CA LEU A 164 26.09 -7.12 19.70
C LEU A 164 26.12 -7.50 21.18
N SER A 165 26.04 -6.50 22.06
CA SER A 165 26.04 -6.70 23.51
C SER A 165 24.70 -7.29 24.00
N ASN A 166 24.70 -8.02 25.12
CA ASN A 166 23.46 -8.54 25.71
C ASN A 166 22.41 -7.44 25.97
N PRO A 167 22.78 -6.23 26.43
CA PRO A 167 21.83 -5.13 26.60
C PRO A 167 21.27 -4.57 25.28
N ALA A 168 22.05 -4.60 24.19
CA ALA A 168 21.56 -4.26 22.87
C ALA A 168 20.51 -5.29 22.39
N VAL A 169 20.79 -6.58 22.58
CA VAL A 169 19.83 -7.66 22.26
C VAL A 169 18.56 -7.54 23.12
N PHE A 170 18.69 -7.22 24.40
CA PHE A 170 17.55 -6.96 25.29
C PHE A 170 16.71 -5.77 24.82
N LEU A 171 17.34 -4.67 24.40
CA LEU A 171 16.64 -3.50 23.87
C LEU A 171 15.85 -3.85 22.59
N ILE A 172 16.46 -4.59 21.67
CA ILE A 172 15.81 -5.09 20.46
C ILE A 172 14.60 -5.95 20.84
N ASP A 173 14.76 -6.89 21.79
CA ASP A 173 13.70 -7.78 22.25
C ASP A 173 12.47 -7.04 22.77
N LYS A 174 12.68 -5.98 23.57
CA LYS A 174 11.58 -5.21 24.15
C LYS A 174 10.89 -4.27 23.17
N LEU A 175 11.62 -3.72 22.22
CA LEU A 175 11.06 -2.76 21.25
C LEU A 175 10.35 -3.44 20.08
N GLN A 176 10.82 -4.62 19.62
CA GLN A 176 10.34 -5.24 18.37
C GLN A 176 8.84 -5.60 18.36
N LEU A 177 8.22 -5.77 19.53
CA LEU A 177 6.81 -6.17 19.67
C LEU A 177 5.84 -4.98 19.70
N GLN A 178 6.32 -3.75 19.49
CA GLN A 178 5.48 -2.56 19.50
C GLN A 178 5.04 -2.20 18.07
N ASN A 179 3.74 -1.93 17.87
CA ASN A 179 3.17 -1.64 16.56
C ASN A 179 3.72 -0.35 15.92
N ASN A 180 4.22 0.59 16.73
CA ASN A 180 4.85 1.84 16.27
C ASN A 180 6.37 1.74 16.13
N VAL A 181 6.98 0.57 16.38
CA VAL A 181 8.43 0.36 16.21
C VAL A 181 8.71 -0.31 14.86
N ILE A 182 9.71 0.18 14.15
CA ILE A 182 10.32 -0.51 13.00
C ILE A 182 11.82 -0.75 13.22
N SER A 183 12.24 -2.01 13.13
CA SER A 183 13.65 -2.41 13.27
C SER A 183 14.33 -2.49 11.91
N ILE A 184 15.52 -1.90 11.76
CA ILE A 184 16.28 -1.84 10.50
C ILE A 184 17.70 -2.32 10.74
N TYR A 185 18.11 -3.37 10.03
CA TYR A 185 19.47 -3.91 10.07
C TYR A 185 20.36 -3.34 8.96
N PHE A 186 21.40 -2.57 9.34
CA PHE A 186 22.45 -2.08 8.44
C PHE A 186 23.69 -2.98 8.57
N GLY A 187 23.78 -4.04 7.76
CA GLY A 187 24.85 -5.02 7.86
C GLY A 187 24.41 -6.44 7.49
N ASN A 188 25.11 -7.44 8.05
CA ASN A 188 24.82 -8.85 7.79
C ASN A 188 23.37 -9.23 8.21
N PRO A 189 22.50 -9.65 7.27
CA PRO A 189 21.09 -9.93 7.55
C PRO A 189 20.88 -11.09 8.52
N TYR A 190 21.85 -11.98 8.75
CA TYR A 190 21.72 -13.04 9.76
C TYR A 190 21.59 -12.51 11.19
N ALA A 191 21.92 -11.24 11.45
CA ALA A 191 21.62 -10.60 12.74
C ALA A 191 20.11 -10.47 13.01
N ILE A 192 19.25 -10.57 11.98
CA ILE A 192 17.78 -10.61 12.11
C ILE A 192 17.30 -11.75 13.02
N LYS A 193 18.13 -12.75 13.34
CA LYS A 193 17.79 -13.79 14.33
C LYS A 193 17.31 -13.22 15.68
N PHE A 194 17.66 -11.98 16.02
CA PHE A 194 17.19 -11.29 17.23
C PHE A 194 15.84 -10.57 17.07
N SER A 195 15.28 -10.54 15.85
CA SER A 195 14.06 -9.83 15.48
C SER A 195 13.05 -10.69 14.71
N CYS A 196 13.07 -12.01 14.87
CA CYS A 196 12.18 -12.93 14.13
C CYS A 196 10.69 -12.76 14.44
N ASN A 197 10.36 -12.09 15.54
CA ASN A 197 8.99 -11.80 15.96
C ASN A 197 8.65 -10.30 15.83
N ALA A 198 9.49 -9.51 15.17
CA ALA A 198 9.30 -8.09 15.04
C ALA A 198 8.03 -7.77 14.25
N LEU A 199 7.18 -6.87 14.78
CA LEU A 199 5.94 -6.48 14.12
C LEU A 199 6.17 -5.64 12.87
N ASN A 200 7.27 -4.88 12.82
CA ASN A 200 7.73 -4.19 11.62
C ASN A 200 9.27 -4.32 11.51
N LEU A 201 9.76 -4.80 10.37
CA LEU A 201 11.17 -5.19 10.19
C LEU A 201 11.66 -4.96 8.77
N ALA A 202 12.86 -4.40 8.63
CA ALA A 202 13.56 -4.26 7.36
C ALA A 202 15.08 -4.50 7.49
N THR A 203 15.74 -4.67 6.34
CA THR A 203 17.20 -4.73 6.24
C THR A 203 17.69 -3.95 5.03
N ALA A 204 18.89 -3.38 5.18
CA ALA A 204 19.55 -2.54 4.18
C ALA A 204 20.96 -3.06 3.78
N TYR A 205 21.42 -4.17 4.38
CA TYR A 205 22.67 -4.91 4.09
C TYR A 205 24.00 -4.18 4.34
N GLU A 206 24.14 -2.93 3.91
CA GLU A 206 25.33 -2.12 4.13
C GLU A 206 25.06 -0.99 5.12
N ASP A 207 26.12 -0.55 5.79
CA ASP A 207 26.09 0.53 6.80
C ASP A 207 26.95 1.72 6.36
N ASP A 208 26.72 2.18 5.13
CA ASP A 208 27.36 3.36 4.56
C ASP A 208 26.39 4.51 4.34
N ASP A 209 26.94 5.70 4.12
CA ASP A 209 26.16 6.93 3.97
C ASP A 209 25.16 6.84 2.79
N ILE A 210 25.54 6.20 1.67
CA ILE A 210 24.67 6.02 0.49
C ILE A 210 23.45 5.16 0.83
N THR A 211 23.67 4.06 1.55
CA THR A 211 22.63 3.12 1.97
C THR A 211 21.71 3.76 3.00
N GLN A 212 22.26 4.50 3.96
CA GLN A 212 21.46 5.25 4.92
C GLN A 212 20.64 6.37 4.27
N HIS A 213 21.14 7.04 3.23
CA HIS A 213 20.34 7.96 2.41
C HIS A 213 19.17 7.25 1.72
N ALA A 214 19.38 6.06 1.16
CA ALA A 214 18.33 5.26 0.54
C ALA A 214 17.27 4.82 1.56
N VAL A 215 17.67 4.40 2.77
CA VAL A 215 16.73 4.06 3.86
C VAL A 215 15.93 5.30 4.29
N ALA A 216 16.58 6.46 4.45
CA ALA A 216 15.87 7.69 4.76
C ALA A 216 14.85 8.05 3.67
N ASP A 217 15.21 7.97 2.38
CA ASP A 217 14.26 8.21 1.28
C ASP A 217 13.07 7.23 1.29
N TRP A 218 13.30 5.97 1.64
CA TRP A 218 12.25 4.97 1.78
C TRP A 218 11.34 5.27 2.97
N LEU A 219 11.91 5.59 4.14
CA LEU A 219 11.14 5.97 5.33
C LEU A 219 10.27 7.20 5.08
N GLN A 220 10.74 8.17 4.28
CA GLN A 220 9.98 9.37 3.89
C GLN A 220 8.99 9.13 2.74
N GLY A 221 8.92 7.92 2.18
CA GLY A 221 8.02 7.61 1.07
C GLY A 221 8.43 8.14 -0.30
N ARG A 222 9.70 8.50 -0.49
CA ARG A 222 10.25 8.94 -1.80
C ARG A 222 10.60 7.77 -2.70
N GLN A 223 10.71 6.57 -2.13
CA GLN A 223 10.90 5.31 -2.85
C GLN A 223 10.31 4.16 -2.05
N GLN A 224 10.07 3.03 -2.70
CA GLN A 224 9.63 1.80 -2.05
C GLN A 224 10.79 0.84 -1.84
N ALA A 225 10.64 -0.05 -0.84
CA ALA A 225 11.49 -1.22 -0.70
C ALA A 225 11.20 -2.21 -1.84
N LYS A 226 12.25 -2.82 -2.38
CA LYS A 226 12.18 -3.75 -3.52
C LYS A 226 12.99 -5.01 -3.31
N GLY A 227 13.86 -5.02 -2.31
CA GLY A 227 14.75 -6.13 -2.06
C GLY A 227 13.99 -7.36 -1.59
N LYS A 228 14.66 -8.51 -1.75
CA LYS A 228 14.26 -9.81 -1.24
C LYS A 228 15.44 -10.39 -0.48
N LEU A 229 15.19 -11.19 0.55
CA LEU A 229 16.24 -11.86 1.29
C LEU A 229 17.04 -12.81 0.39
N PRO A 230 18.37 -12.68 0.34
CA PRO A 230 19.23 -13.63 -0.37
C PRO A 230 19.55 -14.87 0.48
N VAL A 231 19.04 -14.94 1.72
CA VAL A 231 19.32 -16.01 2.70
C VAL A 231 18.10 -16.24 3.60
N THR A 232 17.98 -17.42 4.19
CA THR A 232 17.04 -17.66 5.29
C THR A 232 17.66 -17.21 6.61
N VAL A 233 16.99 -16.34 7.35
CA VAL A 233 17.49 -15.79 8.62
C VAL A 233 16.79 -16.41 9.84
N CYS A 234 15.55 -16.86 9.69
CA CYS A 234 14.82 -17.72 10.64
C CYS A 234 13.54 -18.29 10.01
N ASP A 235 12.76 -19.08 10.77
CA ASP A 235 11.58 -19.79 10.25
C ASP A 235 10.52 -18.86 9.63
N ASN A 236 10.37 -17.65 10.18
CA ASN A 236 9.44 -16.62 9.72
C ASN A 236 9.96 -15.80 8.53
N PHE A 237 11.28 -15.82 8.27
CA PHE A 237 11.93 -15.00 7.25
C PHE A 237 12.98 -15.82 6.48
N ARG A 238 12.56 -16.30 5.31
CA ARG A 238 13.27 -17.24 4.46
C ARG A 238 13.85 -16.56 3.22
N PHE A 239 14.72 -17.28 2.53
CA PHE A 239 15.19 -16.91 1.20
C PHE A 239 14.02 -16.52 0.29
N GLY A 240 14.13 -15.37 -0.38
CA GLY A 240 13.10 -14.84 -1.29
C GLY A 240 12.03 -13.97 -0.62
N ASP A 241 12.00 -13.88 0.71
CA ASP A 241 11.03 -13.05 1.42
C ASP A 241 11.32 -11.57 1.26
N GLY A 242 10.26 -10.77 1.17
CA GLY A 242 10.32 -9.32 1.06
C GLY A 242 9.00 -8.77 0.52
N ILE A 243 8.43 -7.77 1.20
CA ILE A 243 7.21 -7.08 0.79
C ILE A 243 7.58 -6.12 -0.35
N THR A 244 7.03 -6.38 -1.54
CA THR A 244 7.34 -5.62 -2.78
C THR A 244 6.12 -4.97 -3.43
N TYR A 245 4.94 -5.03 -2.80
CA TYR A 245 3.76 -4.34 -3.31
C TYR A 245 3.70 -2.90 -2.80
N ASN A 246 3.11 -2.03 -3.62
CA ASN A 246 3.08 -0.59 -3.39
C ASN A 246 1.96 -0.23 -2.40
N THR A 247 2.30 0.22 -1.20
CA THR A 247 1.31 0.73 -0.23
C THR A 247 1.10 2.24 -0.33
N TYR A 248 1.95 2.94 -1.10
CA TYR A 248 1.84 4.36 -1.43
C TYR A 248 2.54 4.64 -2.76
N PHE A 249 2.16 5.71 -3.45
CA PHE A 249 2.87 6.18 -4.64
C PHE A 249 3.73 7.40 -4.28
N PRO A 250 5.08 7.29 -4.32
CA PRO A 250 5.96 8.43 -4.12
C PRO A 250 5.66 9.58 -5.08
N GLN A 251 5.75 10.82 -4.59
CA GLN A 251 5.76 12.00 -5.46
C GLN A 251 7.10 12.08 -6.20
N ALA A 252 7.08 12.43 -7.48
CA ALA A 252 8.25 12.63 -8.31
C ALA A 252 8.20 13.99 -9.00
N VAL A 253 9.36 14.64 -9.08
CA VAL A 253 9.53 15.80 -9.97
C VAL A 253 9.55 15.27 -11.41
N PRO A 254 8.68 15.75 -12.30
CA PRO A 254 8.62 15.24 -13.67
C PRO A 254 9.89 15.54 -14.46
N GLU A 255 10.48 14.50 -15.05
CA GLU A 255 11.71 14.57 -15.85
C GLU A 255 11.56 15.47 -17.11
N TYR A 256 10.32 15.68 -17.58
CA TYR A 256 10.01 16.44 -18.80
C TYR A 256 9.57 17.90 -18.57
N GLY A 257 9.78 18.44 -17.36
CA GLY A 257 9.49 19.83 -17.00
C GLY A 257 8.00 20.13 -16.76
N ALA A 258 7.73 21.06 -15.83
CA ALA A 258 6.39 21.44 -15.38
C ALA A 258 5.45 21.94 -16.50
N ASN A 259 6.00 22.35 -17.65
CA ASN A 259 5.25 22.97 -18.74
C ASN A 259 4.27 22.02 -19.45
N LYS A 260 4.49 20.69 -19.46
CA LYS A 260 3.57 19.74 -20.11
C LYS A 260 2.22 19.64 -19.39
N PHE A 261 2.21 19.79 -18.06
CA PHE A 261 0.98 19.67 -17.26
C PHE A 261 0.07 20.89 -17.36
N ARG A 262 0.58 22.04 -17.82
CA ARG A 262 -0.25 23.25 -18.04
C ARG A 262 -1.40 23.01 -19.02
N LYS A 263 -1.22 22.10 -20.00
CA LYS A 263 -2.30 21.72 -20.92
C LYS A 263 -3.43 20.97 -20.20
N ILE A 264 -3.09 20.14 -19.22
CA ILE A 264 -4.06 19.44 -18.37
C ILE A 264 -4.85 20.46 -17.55
N ASP A 265 -4.15 21.40 -16.91
CA ASP A 265 -4.79 22.48 -16.14
C ASP A 265 -5.79 23.26 -17.02
N SER A 266 -5.41 23.56 -18.27
CA SER A 266 -6.25 24.31 -19.20
C SER A 266 -7.53 23.55 -19.57
N ILE A 267 -7.44 22.24 -19.80
CA ILE A 267 -8.61 21.40 -20.13
C ILE A 267 -9.54 21.30 -18.92
N ALA A 268 -8.98 21.09 -17.72
CA ALA A 268 -9.78 21.03 -16.49
C ALA A 268 -10.52 22.35 -16.24
N LYS A 269 -9.83 23.48 -16.38
CA LYS A 269 -10.42 24.82 -16.24
C LYS A 269 -11.47 25.11 -17.29
N ASP A 270 -11.26 24.71 -18.55
CA ASP A 270 -12.24 24.90 -19.63
C ASP A 270 -13.52 24.08 -19.39
N ALA A 271 -13.38 22.82 -18.94
CA ALA A 271 -14.53 21.98 -18.60
C ALA A 271 -15.37 22.58 -17.46
N ILE A 272 -14.71 23.14 -16.44
CA ILE A 272 -15.39 23.84 -15.34
C ILE A 272 -16.05 25.14 -15.84
N ALA A 273 -15.34 25.95 -16.62
CA ALA A 273 -15.86 27.21 -17.16
C ALA A 273 -17.10 27.00 -18.04
N LYS A 274 -17.16 25.89 -18.77
CA LYS A 274 -18.32 25.50 -19.61
C LYS A 274 -19.43 24.77 -18.84
N GLY A 275 -19.24 24.53 -17.54
CA GLY A 275 -20.21 23.86 -16.68
C GLY A 275 -20.37 22.36 -16.94
N ALA A 276 -19.38 21.71 -17.56
CA ALA A 276 -19.39 20.25 -17.75
C ALA A 276 -19.17 19.49 -16.43
N MET A 277 -18.53 20.13 -15.45
CA MET A 277 -18.33 19.63 -14.09
C MET A 277 -18.11 20.80 -13.12
N PRO A 278 -18.44 20.67 -11.83
CA PRO A 278 -18.16 21.73 -10.85
C PRO A 278 -16.67 21.79 -10.46
N GLY A 279 -16.00 20.65 -10.46
CA GLY A 279 -14.61 20.50 -10.08
C GLY A 279 -14.13 19.06 -10.23
N CYS A 280 -12.82 18.84 -10.11
CA CYS A 280 -12.21 17.51 -10.24
C CYS A 280 -10.85 17.44 -9.55
N VAL A 281 -10.37 16.22 -9.35
CA VAL A 281 -8.96 15.92 -9.03
C VAL A 281 -8.38 15.13 -10.20
N ILE A 282 -7.22 15.56 -10.70
CA ILE A 282 -6.50 14.85 -11.75
C ILE A 282 -5.18 14.34 -11.16
N LEU A 283 -4.96 13.03 -11.28
CA LEU A 283 -3.73 12.35 -10.87
C LEU A 283 -3.11 11.66 -12.07
N ALA A 284 -1.80 11.84 -12.27
CA ALA A 284 -1.01 11.08 -13.23
C ALA A 284 0.15 10.41 -12.50
N ALA A 285 0.27 9.09 -12.69
CA ALA A 285 1.36 8.29 -12.16
C ALA A 285 2.09 7.54 -13.28
N LYS A 286 3.41 7.44 -13.16
CA LYS A 286 4.28 6.69 -14.06
C LYS A 286 5.35 5.95 -13.24
N ASP A 287 5.61 4.69 -13.56
CA ASP A 287 6.62 3.86 -12.91
C ASP A 287 6.49 3.83 -11.37
N GLY A 288 5.25 3.73 -10.89
CA GLY A 288 4.91 3.69 -9.47
C GLY A 288 5.05 5.03 -8.74
N LYS A 289 5.21 6.15 -9.45
CA LYS A 289 5.35 7.49 -8.85
C LYS A 289 4.29 8.45 -9.37
N VAL A 290 3.73 9.27 -8.49
CA VAL A 290 2.86 10.38 -8.87
C VAL A 290 3.73 11.51 -9.44
N VAL A 291 3.47 11.89 -10.68
CA VAL A 291 4.16 12.99 -11.36
C VAL A 291 3.31 14.26 -11.42
N TYR A 292 2.01 14.13 -11.17
CA TYR A 292 1.07 15.24 -11.13
C TYR A 292 -0.17 14.86 -10.32
N GLN A 293 -0.58 15.75 -9.42
CA GLN A 293 -1.81 15.64 -8.66
C GLN A 293 -2.30 17.05 -8.34
N GLN A 294 -3.45 17.44 -8.87
CA GLN A 294 -4.02 18.78 -8.69
C GLN A 294 -5.54 18.69 -8.56
N ALA A 295 -6.10 19.63 -7.80
CA ALA A 295 -7.54 19.81 -7.64
C ALA A 295 -7.99 21.10 -8.33
N PHE A 296 -9.18 21.07 -8.92
CA PHE A 296 -9.76 22.19 -9.67
C PHE A 296 -11.22 22.40 -9.29
N GLY A 297 -11.67 23.65 -9.33
CA GLY A 297 -13.08 24.01 -9.17
C GLY A 297 -13.60 23.82 -7.74
N THR A 298 -14.90 23.59 -7.64
CA THR A 298 -15.63 23.45 -6.38
C THR A 298 -16.44 22.17 -6.33
N THR A 299 -16.93 21.79 -5.16
CA THR A 299 -17.64 20.51 -4.96
C THR A 299 -19.06 20.49 -5.58
N THR A 300 -19.61 21.64 -5.94
CA THR A 300 -20.97 21.80 -6.52
C THR A 300 -21.01 22.96 -7.50
N MET A 301 -21.94 22.92 -8.46
CA MET A 301 -22.08 23.98 -9.47
C MET A 301 -22.43 25.31 -8.79
N GLY A 302 -21.58 26.34 -9.00
CA GLY A 302 -21.73 27.65 -8.36
C GLY A 302 -21.43 27.68 -6.84
N GLY A 303 -20.98 26.56 -6.26
CA GLY A 303 -20.61 26.46 -4.85
C GLY A 303 -19.30 27.18 -4.54
N LYS A 304 -19.02 27.41 -3.25
CA LYS A 304 -17.79 28.09 -2.76
C LYS A 304 -16.75 27.13 -2.18
N THR A 305 -17.10 25.88 -1.93
CA THR A 305 -16.20 24.89 -1.32
C THR A 305 -15.23 24.35 -2.36
N PRO A 306 -13.92 24.66 -2.26
CA PRO A 306 -12.94 24.18 -3.23
C PRO A 306 -12.76 22.68 -3.12
N VAL A 307 -12.55 22.02 -4.27
CA VAL A 307 -12.11 20.61 -4.28
C VAL A 307 -10.69 20.54 -3.71
N THR A 308 -10.42 19.50 -2.92
CA THR A 308 -9.05 19.18 -2.47
C THR A 308 -8.65 17.79 -2.92
N THR A 309 -7.35 17.53 -2.99
CA THR A 309 -6.81 16.22 -3.41
C THR A 309 -7.11 15.07 -2.43
N ASN A 310 -7.65 15.39 -1.25
CA ASN A 310 -7.99 14.44 -0.20
C ASN A 310 -9.49 14.10 -0.16
N MET A 311 -10.31 14.81 -0.94
CA MET A 311 -11.75 14.51 -1.00
C MET A 311 -12.00 13.20 -1.75
N VAL A 312 -12.97 12.43 -1.27
CA VAL A 312 -13.41 11.19 -1.90
C VAL A 312 -14.61 11.41 -2.80
N TYR A 313 -14.73 10.58 -3.82
CA TYR A 313 -15.82 10.61 -4.80
C TYR A 313 -16.61 9.31 -4.74
N ASP A 314 -17.92 9.37 -5.01
CA ASP A 314 -18.71 8.16 -5.30
C ASP A 314 -18.12 7.48 -6.56
N LEU A 315 -17.81 6.19 -6.43
CA LEU A 315 -17.24 5.39 -7.52
C LEU A 315 -18.31 4.94 -8.53
N ALA A 316 -19.59 5.03 -8.16
CA ALA A 316 -20.68 4.59 -9.02
C ALA A 316 -20.45 3.16 -9.54
N SER A 317 -20.71 2.93 -10.84
CA SER A 317 -20.54 1.62 -11.48
C SER A 317 -19.10 1.11 -11.54
N VAL A 318 -18.08 1.90 -11.18
CA VAL A 318 -16.70 1.38 -11.04
C VAL A 318 -16.63 0.31 -9.93
N THR A 319 -17.55 0.35 -8.97
CA THR A 319 -17.70 -0.67 -7.90
C THR A 319 -17.79 -2.09 -8.44
N LYS A 320 -18.42 -2.29 -9.59
CA LYS A 320 -18.58 -3.62 -10.23
C LYS A 320 -17.22 -4.29 -10.50
N ILE A 321 -16.25 -3.52 -10.97
CA ILE A 321 -14.89 -4.02 -11.25
C ILE A 321 -13.99 -3.97 -10.03
N SER A 322 -14.13 -2.96 -9.16
CA SER A 322 -13.25 -2.77 -8.00
C SER A 322 -13.62 -3.59 -6.78
N ALA A 323 -14.86 -4.11 -6.72
CA ALA A 323 -15.33 -4.97 -5.62
C ALA A 323 -15.76 -6.36 -6.12
N THR A 324 -16.83 -6.43 -6.92
CA THR A 324 -17.46 -7.72 -7.26
C THR A 324 -16.60 -8.58 -8.19
N THR A 325 -16.09 -8.00 -9.28
CA THR A 325 -15.30 -8.75 -10.28
C THR A 325 -14.02 -9.31 -9.69
N VAL A 326 -13.24 -8.48 -8.98
CA VAL A 326 -11.99 -8.93 -8.32
C VAL A 326 -12.26 -10.00 -7.25
N SER A 327 -13.40 -9.93 -6.56
CA SER A 327 -13.79 -10.97 -5.60
C SER A 327 -14.09 -12.30 -6.27
N VAL A 328 -14.83 -12.28 -7.39
CA VAL A 328 -15.10 -13.49 -8.18
C VAL A 328 -13.79 -14.08 -8.72
N MET A 329 -12.89 -13.25 -9.24
CA MET A 329 -11.57 -13.68 -9.72
C MET A 329 -10.76 -14.34 -8.59
N LYS A 330 -10.77 -13.75 -7.38
CA LYS A 330 -10.02 -14.30 -6.25
C LYS A 330 -10.61 -15.63 -5.76
N LEU A 331 -11.92 -15.73 -5.65
CA LEU A 331 -12.58 -16.98 -5.26
C LEU A 331 -12.37 -18.09 -6.31
N TYR A 332 -12.28 -17.73 -7.59
CA TYR A 332 -11.92 -18.65 -8.67
C TYR A 332 -10.46 -19.11 -8.57
N GLU A 333 -9.51 -18.18 -8.37
CA GLU A 333 -8.09 -18.48 -8.15
C GLU A 333 -7.89 -19.41 -6.93
N ASP A 334 -8.66 -19.21 -5.87
CA ASP A 334 -8.64 -20.02 -4.65
C ASP A 334 -9.33 -21.40 -4.82
N GLY A 335 -9.92 -21.69 -5.99
CA GLY A 335 -10.65 -22.93 -6.27
C GLY A 335 -11.99 -23.06 -5.52
N LYS A 336 -12.52 -21.96 -4.97
CA LYS A 336 -13.78 -21.91 -4.21
C LYS A 336 -14.99 -21.62 -5.10
N LEU A 337 -14.76 -21.06 -6.27
CA LEU A 337 -15.76 -20.70 -7.26
C LEU A 337 -15.38 -21.30 -8.61
N ASP A 338 -16.36 -21.88 -9.27
CA ASP A 338 -16.29 -22.46 -10.62
C ASP A 338 -17.20 -21.66 -11.57
N LEU A 339 -16.62 -21.16 -12.66
CA LEU A 339 -17.30 -20.32 -13.66
C LEU A 339 -18.27 -21.11 -14.55
N ASP A 340 -18.13 -22.43 -14.62
CA ASP A 340 -19.02 -23.31 -15.38
C ASP A 340 -20.26 -23.75 -14.61
N LYS A 341 -20.29 -23.50 -13.30
CA LYS A 341 -21.48 -23.66 -12.47
C LYS A 341 -22.49 -22.54 -12.70
N THR A 342 -23.69 -22.77 -12.18
CA THR A 342 -24.87 -21.95 -12.39
C THR A 342 -25.24 -21.14 -11.14
N LEU A 343 -26.11 -20.14 -11.29
CA LEU A 343 -26.66 -19.40 -10.14
C LEU A 343 -27.32 -20.36 -9.13
N GLY A 344 -28.03 -21.38 -9.59
CA GLY A 344 -28.72 -22.35 -8.74
C GLY A 344 -27.79 -23.23 -7.90
N ASP A 345 -26.52 -23.37 -8.31
CA ASP A 345 -25.52 -24.12 -7.55
C ASP A 345 -25.07 -23.35 -6.30
N TYR A 346 -25.05 -22.02 -6.36
CA TYR A 346 -24.56 -21.15 -5.28
C TYR A 346 -25.67 -20.44 -4.50
N LEU A 347 -26.81 -20.17 -5.13
CA LEU A 347 -27.88 -19.36 -4.57
C LEU A 347 -29.18 -20.17 -4.45
N PRO A 348 -29.49 -20.75 -3.28
CA PRO A 348 -30.68 -21.58 -3.11
C PRO A 348 -32.00 -20.87 -3.47
N TRP A 349 -32.08 -19.57 -3.23
CA TRP A 349 -33.28 -18.75 -3.47
C TRP A 349 -33.62 -18.51 -4.94
N VAL A 350 -32.71 -18.85 -5.89
CA VAL A 350 -33.05 -18.79 -7.32
C VAL A 350 -33.62 -20.10 -7.86
N LYS A 351 -33.54 -21.21 -7.09
CA LYS A 351 -33.99 -22.52 -7.54
C LYS A 351 -35.48 -22.50 -7.88
N GLY A 352 -35.86 -23.15 -8.98
CA GLY A 352 -37.22 -23.12 -9.52
C GLY A 352 -37.53 -21.92 -10.43
N SER A 353 -36.62 -20.96 -10.56
CA SER A 353 -36.74 -19.85 -11.53
C SER A 353 -35.94 -20.11 -12.81
N ASN A 354 -36.21 -19.32 -13.85
CA ASN A 354 -35.41 -19.31 -15.07
C ASN A 354 -34.01 -18.68 -14.87
N LYS A 355 -33.67 -18.20 -13.66
CA LYS A 355 -32.33 -17.71 -13.31
C LYS A 355 -31.40 -18.83 -12.83
N ALA A 356 -31.96 -19.87 -12.22
CA ALA A 356 -31.19 -21.00 -11.70
C ALA A 356 -30.17 -21.59 -12.70
N PRO A 357 -30.49 -21.83 -13.99
CA PRO A 357 -29.56 -22.47 -14.91
C PRO A 357 -28.52 -21.53 -15.52
N LEU A 358 -28.54 -20.23 -15.22
CA LEU A 358 -27.61 -19.26 -15.82
C LEU A 358 -26.20 -19.51 -15.31
N LYS A 359 -25.24 -19.69 -16.23
CA LYS A 359 -23.83 -19.92 -15.89
C LYS A 359 -23.14 -18.63 -15.47
N LEU A 360 -22.23 -18.73 -14.49
CA LEU A 360 -21.45 -17.58 -14.01
C LEU A 360 -20.62 -16.96 -15.12
N ARG A 361 -20.02 -17.77 -16.02
CA ARG A 361 -19.30 -17.27 -17.19
C ARG A 361 -20.14 -16.35 -18.08
N ASP A 362 -21.40 -16.69 -18.31
CA ASP A 362 -22.27 -15.92 -19.21
C ASP A 362 -22.72 -14.62 -18.52
N ILE A 363 -22.85 -14.63 -17.20
CA ILE A 363 -23.14 -13.43 -16.40
C ILE A 363 -21.95 -12.46 -16.44
N LEU A 364 -20.73 -12.95 -16.23
CA LEU A 364 -19.51 -12.13 -16.33
C LEU A 364 -19.29 -11.54 -17.73
N LEU A 365 -19.73 -12.26 -18.77
CA LEU A 365 -19.66 -11.82 -20.16
C LEU A 365 -20.83 -10.93 -20.58
N HIS A 366 -21.78 -10.62 -19.68
CA HIS A 366 -23.00 -9.90 -19.99
C HIS A 366 -23.84 -10.58 -21.09
N GLN A 367 -23.86 -11.92 -21.12
CA GLN A 367 -24.52 -12.75 -22.15
C GLN A 367 -25.63 -13.64 -21.60
N ALA A 368 -25.86 -13.61 -20.28
CA ALA A 368 -26.89 -14.39 -19.60
C ALA A 368 -28.33 -13.92 -19.88
N GLY A 369 -28.50 -12.78 -20.58
CA GLY A 369 -29.80 -12.23 -20.91
C GLY A 369 -30.55 -11.63 -19.71
N LEU A 370 -29.85 -11.29 -18.63
CA LEU A 370 -30.48 -10.64 -17.47
C LEU A 370 -31.07 -9.27 -17.86
N ASN A 371 -32.17 -8.89 -17.20
CA ASN A 371 -32.82 -7.61 -17.46
C ASN A 371 -31.84 -6.46 -17.12
N PRO A 372 -31.52 -5.53 -18.04
CA PRO A 372 -30.52 -4.48 -17.80
C PRO A 372 -30.70 -3.71 -16.50
N PHE A 373 -31.95 -3.28 -16.24
CA PHE A 373 -32.28 -2.37 -15.15
C PHE A 373 -33.72 -2.58 -14.70
N ILE A 374 -33.95 -2.52 -13.39
CA ILE A 374 -35.29 -2.58 -12.79
C ILE A 374 -35.48 -1.31 -11.95
N PRO A 375 -36.41 -0.41 -12.32
CA PRO A 375 -36.61 0.85 -11.60
C PRO A 375 -37.47 0.65 -10.34
N PHE A 376 -36.98 -0.12 -9.37
CA PHE A 376 -37.76 -0.52 -8.19
C PHE A 376 -38.32 0.68 -7.41
N TYR A 377 -37.61 1.82 -7.40
CA TYR A 377 -38.06 3.04 -6.72
C TYR A 377 -39.46 3.50 -7.19
N ARG A 378 -39.83 3.20 -8.44
CA ARG A 378 -41.15 3.58 -8.99
C ARG A 378 -42.32 2.92 -8.26
N GLU A 379 -42.12 1.77 -7.63
CA GLU A 379 -43.16 1.10 -6.84
C GLU A 379 -43.41 1.80 -5.50
N VAL A 380 -42.39 2.49 -4.98
CA VAL A 380 -42.36 3.08 -3.63
C VAL A 380 -42.43 4.61 -3.64
N ILE A 381 -42.64 5.24 -4.79
CA ILE A 381 -43.00 6.67 -4.91
C ILE A 381 -44.50 6.83 -5.16
N ASP A 382 -45.06 7.94 -4.68
CA ASP A 382 -46.39 8.41 -5.02
C ASP A 382 -46.35 9.12 -6.38
N THR A 383 -47.13 8.67 -7.35
CA THR A 383 -47.06 9.19 -8.73
C THR A 383 -47.66 10.58 -8.89
N ALA A 384 -48.48 11.05 -7.94
CA ALA A 384 -49.10 12.37 -8.01
C ALA A 384 -48.19 13.46 -7.44
N SER A 385 -47.53 13.17 -6.31
CA SER A 385 -46.63 14.10 -5.61
C SER A 385 -45.15 13.91 -5.98
N GLY A 386 -44.78 12.71 -6.46
CA GLY A 386 -43.39 12.29 -6.63
C GLY A 386 -42.67 12.02 -5.31
N GLU A 387 -43.35 12.04 -4.17
CA GLU A 387 -42.74 11.81 -2.86
C GLU A 387 -42.58 10.31 -2.54
N PRO A 388 -41.57 9.92 -1.75
CA PRO A 388 -41.49 8.57 -1.18
C PRO A 388 -42.75 8.21 -0.37
N LYS A 389 -43.31 7.01 -0.61
CA LYS A 389 -44.43 6.48 0.17
C LYS A 389 -43.95 6.08 1.56
N TRP A 390 -44.33 6.84 2.58
CA TRP A 390 -43.94 6.60 3.99
C TRP A 390 -44.39 5.25 4.58
N ALA A 391 -45.16 4.43 3.86
CA ALA A 391 -45.39 3.03 4.21
C ALA A 391 -44.14 2.13 4.02
N TYR A 392 -43.16 2.58 3.24
CA TYR A 392 -41.92 1.88 2.92
C TYR A 392 -40.67 2.56 3.49
N PHE A 393 -40.83 3.78 4.02
CA PHE A 393 -39.72 4.60 4.47
C PHE A 393 -39.96 5.19 5.85
N SER A 394 -38.86 5.44 6.56
CA SER A 394 -38.84 6.21 7.80
C SER A 394 -37.85 7.36 7.67
N LYS A 395 -38.10 8.46 8.40
CA LYS A 395 -37.15 9.59 8.48
C LYS A 395 -35.96 9.31 9.39
N VAL A 396 -36.10 8.32 10.28
CA VAL A 396 -35.09 7.93 11.26
C VAL A 396 -34.82 6.44 11.14
N GLN A 397 -33.61 6.03 11.52
CA GLN A 397 -33.30 4.62 11.64
C GLN A 397 -34.07 4.03 12.81
N ASP A 398 -34.78 2.92 12.58
CA ASP A 398 -35.56 2.21 13.60
C ASP A 398 -35.50 0.70 13.38
N ALA A 399 -36.04 -0.09 14.31
CA ALA A 399 -35.98 -1.56 14.26
C ALA A 399 -36.50 -2.18 12.95
N THR A 400 -37.35 -1.47 12.21
CA THR A 400 -37.95 -1.91 10.94
C THR A 400 -37.39 -1.20 9.70
N HIS A 401 -36.53 -0.19 9.87
CA HIS A 401 -35.90 0.60 8.81
C HIS A 401 -34.40 0.81 9.12
N GLN A 402 -33.59 -0.19 8.79
CA GLN A 402 -32.14 -0.22 9.07
C GLN A 402 -31.30 0.24 7.88
N PHE A 403 -31.84 0.17 6.66
CA PHE A 403 -31.10 0.45 5.43
C PHE A 403 -31.28 1.91 5.01
N ARG A 404 -30.17 2.62 4.80
CA ARG A 404 -30.24 4.04 4.47
C ARG A 404 -30.17 4.27 2.97
N ALA A 405 -31.23 4.87 2.42
CA ALA A 405 -31.25 5.25 1.00
C ALA A 405 -30.69 6.66 0.75
N ALA A 406 -30.86 7.57 1.70
CA ALA A 406 -30.37 8.95 1.65
C ALA A 406 -30.38 9.60 3.05
N GLU A 407 -30.05 10.89 3.14
CA GLU A 407 -30.25 11.66 4.37
C GLU A 407 -31.74 11.67 4.76
N ASN A 408 -32.02 11.29 6.01
CA ASN A 408 -33.38 11.16 6.57
C ASN A 408 -34.34 10.28 5.75
N LEU A 409 -33.82 9.25 5.09
CA LEU A 409 -34.63 8.29 4.33
C LEU A 409 -34.09 6.87 4.51
N TYR A 410 -34.81 6.07 5.30
CA TYR A 410 -34.46 4.70 5.62
C TYR A 410 -35.51 3.73 5.08
N VAL A 411 -35.08 2.70 4.36
CA VAL A 411 -35.93 1.72 3.69
C VAL A 411 -36.36 0.63 4.66
N ARG A 412 -37.62 0.21 4.58
CA ARG A 412 -38.16 -0.88 5.39
C ARG A 412 -37.42 -2.19 5.12
N ASN A 413 -37.00 -2.88 6.17
CA ASN A 413 -36.10 -4.05 6.10
C ASN A 413 -36.60 -5.15 5.16
N ASN A 414 -37.89 -5.47 5.19
CA ASN A 414 -38.48 -6.55 4.40
C ASN A 414 -38.68 -6.18 2.91
N TRP A 415 -38.35 -4.96 2.49
CA TRP A 415 -38.44 -4.58 1.09
C TRP A 415 -37.38 -5.28 0.22
N GLN A 416 -36.23 -5.65 0.80
CA GLN A 416 -35.18 -6.41 0.11
C GLN A 416 -35.71 -7.72 -0.50
N ASP A 417 -36.60 -8.44 0.21
CA ASP A 417 -37.22 -9.67 -0.30
C ASP A 417 -37.99 -9.40 -1.60
N THR A 418 -38.73 -8.29 -1.66
CA THR A 418 -39.43 -7.86 -2.87
C THR A 418 -38.46 -7.52 -4.00
N LEU A 419 -37.35 -6.84 -3.70
CA LEU A 419 -36.32 -6.52 -4.70
C LEU A 419 -35.77 -7.81 -5.34
N TYR A 420 -35.36 -8.79 -4.53
CA TYR A 420 -34.90 -10.08 -5.06
C TYR A 420 -36.00 -10.81 -5.84
N GLN A 421 -37.23 -10.80 -5.34
CA GLN A 421 -38.35 -11.43 -6.05
C GLN A 421 -38.58 -10.79 -7.43
N ARG A 422 -38.48 -9.46 -7.53
CA ARG A 422 -38.58 -8.73 -8.81
C ARG A 422 -37.44 -9.10 -9.76
N ILE A 423 -36.22 -9.25 -9.25
CA ILE A 423 -35.07 -9.71 -10.05
C ILE A 423 -35.30 -11.14 -10.57
N VAL A 424 -35.69 -12.07 -9.69
CA VAL A 424 -35.90 -13.49 -10.03
C VAL A 424 -37.02 -13.65 -11.06
N THR A 425 -38.12 -12.93 -10.88
CA THR A 425 -39.31 -13.01 -11.76
C THR A 425 -39.19 -12.17 -13.03
N SER A 426 -38.18 -11.29 -13.14
CA SER A 426 -37.96 -10.48 -14.33
C SER A 426 -37.76 -11.33 -15.58
N LYS A 427 -38.20 -10.82 -16.74
CA LYS A 427 -38.01 -11.53 -18.01
C LYS A 427 -36.54 -11.54 -18.41
N LEU A 428 -36.08 -12.68 -18.93
CA LEU A 428 -34.81 -12.74 -19.63
C LEU A 428 -34.96 -12.12 -21.02
N THR A 429 -33.92 -11.41 -21.44
CA THR A 429 -33.70 -10.96 -22.81
C THR A 429 -33.04 -12.07 -23.63
N ALA A 430 -32.64 -11.79 -24.88
CA ALA A 430 -31.99 -12.78 -25.73
C ALA A 430 -30.62 -13.19 -25.14
N THR A 431 -30.41 -14.49 -24.96
CA THR A 431 -29.13 -15.07 -24.54
C THR A 431 -28.09 -14.97 -25.66
N ASN A 432 -26.80 -15.03 -25.31
CA ASN A 432 -25.67 -14.90 -26.24
C ASN A 432 -25.55 -13.54 -26.95
N LYS A 433 -26.25 -12.51 -26.45
CA LYS A 433 -26.05 -11.12 -26.84
C LYS A 433 -25.51 -10.35 -25.66
N TYR A 434 -24.60 -9.41 -25.94
CA TYR A 434 -24.08 -8.52 -24.92
C TYR A 434 -25.20 -7.58 -24.43
N VAL A 435 -25.54 -7.71 -23.15
CA VAL A 435 -26.56 -6.93 -22.44
C VAL A 435 -25.98 -6.60 -21.07
N TYR A 436 -25.49 -5.38 -20.90
CA TYR A 436 -25.01 -4.90 -19.61
C TYR A 436 -26.18 -4.81 -18.61
N SER A 437 -26.10 -5.55 -17.51
CA SER A 437 -27.15 -5.60 -16.48
C SER A 437 -26.61 -5.38 -15.08
N ASP A 438 -27.32 -4.58 -14.29
CA ASP A 438 -27.03 -4.43 -12.85
C ASP A 438 -27.30 -5.73 -12.09
N ASN A 439 -28.26 -6.54 -12.57
CA ASN A 439 -28.59 -7.82 -11.97
C ASN A 439 -27.43 -8.81 -12.05
N ASP A 440 -26.55 -8.70 -13.06
CA ASP A 440 -25.35 -9.53 -13.15
C ASP A 440 -24.51 -9.38 -11.88
N PHE A 441 -24.26 -8.13 -11.48
CA PHE A 441 -23.40 -7.82 -10.34
C PHE A 441 -24.10 -7.96 -9.00
N ILE A 442 -25.42 -7.84 -8.94
CA ILE A 442 -26.20 -8.20 -7.75
C ILE A 442 -26.07 -9.71 -7.48
N PHE A 443 -26.27 -10.56 -8.50
CA PHE A 443 -26.11 -12.01 -8.35
C PHE A 443 -24.67 -12.40 -8.02
N LEU A 444 -23.68 -11.84 -8.72
CA LEU A 444 -22.27 -12.13 -8.45
C LEU A 444 -21.86 -11.68 -7.04
N GLY A 445 -22.36 -10.52 -6.56
CA GLY A 445 -22.15 -10.08 -5.19
C GLY A 445 -22.69 -11.08 -4.16
N LYS A 446 -23.91 -11.61 -4.38
CA LYS A 446 -24.48 -12.65 -3.52
C LYS A 446 -23.77 -13.99 -3.60
N ILE A 447 -23.18 -14.34 -4.74
CA ILE A 447 -22.31 -15.51 -4.84
C ILE A 447 -21.05 -15.31 -4.00
N VAL A 448 -20.42 -14.14 -4.06
CA VAL A 448 -19.27 -13.82 -3.22
C VAL A 448 -19.63 -13.97 -1.75
N GLU A 449 -20.78 -13.44 -1.33
CA GLU A 449 -21.25 -13.59 0.06
C GLU A 449 -21.48 -15.06 0.45
N ALA A 450 -22.18 -15.82 -0.40
CA ALA A 450 -22.49 -17.23 -0.14
C ALA A 450 -21.23 -18.11 -0.06
N VAL A 451 -20.24 -17.86 -0.93
CA VAL A 451 -19.01 -18.66 -1.01
C VAL A 451 -18.00 -18.24 0.06
N SER A 452 -17.89 -16.95 0.37
CA SER A 452 -16.93 -16.44 1.35
C SER A 452 -17.45 -16.48 2.79
N GLY A 453 -18.76 -16.56 3.00
CA GLY A 453 -19.40 -16.43 4.30
C GLY A 453 -19.36 -15.02 4.88
N LYS A 454 -19.04 -14.00 4.08
CA LYS A 454 -18.90 -12.60 4.50
C LYS A 454 -19.69 -11.67 3.60
N PRO A 455 -20.30 -10.59 4.13
CA PRO A 455 -20.80 -9.50 3.30
C PRO A 455 -19.76 -9.00 2.29
N LEU A 456 -20.19 -8.59 1.10
CA LEU A 456 -19.27 -8.22 0.01
C LEU A 456 -18.32 -7.09 0.44
N ASP A 457 -18.84 -6.08 1.12
CA ASP A 457 -18.09 -4.93 1.64
C ASP A 457 -17.00 -5.35 2.63
N VAL A 458 -17.30 -6.29 3.53
CA VAL A 458 -16.33 -6.87 4.47
C VAL A 458 -15.28 -7.70 3.73
N TYR A 459 -15.72 -8.56 2.80
CA TYR A 459 -14.82 -9.42 2.04
C TYR A 459 -13.79 -8.61 1.25
N VAL A 460 -14.20 -7.58 0.51
CA VAL A 460 -13.27 -6.77 -0.28
C VAL A 460 -12.37 -5.90 0.58
N LYS A 461 -12.88 -5.39 1.71
CA LYS A 461 -12.09 -4.58 2.64
C LYS A 461 -10.93 -5.37 3.23
N GLU A 462 -11.17 -6.63 3.61
CA GLU A 462 -10.14 -7.50 4.19
C GLU A 462 -9.22 -8.11 3.15
N THR A 463 -9.76 -8.52 2.00
CA THR A 463 -9.01 -9.24 0.97
C THR A 463 -8.16 -8.31 0.11
N PHE A 464 -8.64 -7.10 -0.19
CA PHE A 464 -7.99 -6.18 -1.12
C PHE A 464 -7.68 -4.83 -0.50
N TYR A 465 -8.68 -4.10 0.02
CA TYR A 465 -8.49 -2.68 0.33
C TYR A 465 -7.48 -2.45 1.46
N LYS A 466 -7.58 -3.19 2.56
CA LYS A 466 -6.62 -3.10 3.68
C LYS A 466 -5.20 -3.55 3.25
N PRO A 467 -4.98 -4.72 2.63
CA PRO A 467 -3.64 -5.12 2.17
C PRO A 467 -3.00 -4.15 1.19
N LEU A 468 -3.80 -3.51 0.31
CA LEU A 468 -3.33 -2.53 -0.67
C LEU A 468 -3.20 -1.10 -0.11
N GLY A 469 -3.55 -0.87 1.16
CA GLY A 469 -3.51 0.47 1.75
C GLY A 469 -4.57 1.44 1.21
N MET A 470 -5.65 0.93 0.63
CA MET A 470 -6.78 1.72 0.09
C MET A 470 -7.71 2.20 1.21
N VAL A 471 -7.18 3.02 2.11
CA VAL A 471 -7.83 3.40 3.38
C VAL A 471 -9.11 4.24 3.23
N THR A 472 -9.32 4.87 2.07
CA THR A 472 -10.51 5.69 1.78
C THR A 472 -11.52 5.00 0.84
N THR A 473 -11.19 3.82 0.33
CA THR A 473 -12.13 3.03 -0.51
C THR A 473 -13.00 2.17 0.39
N THR A 474 -14.30 2.45 0.43
CA THR A 474 -15.24 1.78 1.34
C THR A 474 -16.67 1.83 0.81
N PHE A 475 -17.50 0.92 1.32
CA PHE A 475 -18.96 1.09 1.34
C PHE A 475 -19.35 1.93 2.56
N HIS A 476 -20.55 2.53 2.53
CA HIS A 476 -21.12 3.36 3.61
C HIS A 476 -20.13 4.39 4.19
N PRO A 477 -19.61 5.33 3.37
CA PRO A 477 -18.52 6.21 3.80
C PRO A 477 -18.88 7.06 5.02
N ARG A 478 -20.15 7.41 5.23
CA ARG A 478 -20.60 8.23 6.37
C ARG A 478 -20.40 7.56 7.74
N GLU A 479 -20.14 6.26 7.78
CA GLU A 479 -19.76 5.56 9.02
C GLU A 479 -18.28 5.81 9.42
N PHE A 480 -17.45 6.23 8.49
CA PHE A 480 -15.98 6.33 8.68
C PHE A 480 -15.41 7.72 8.40
N MET A 481 -16.15 8.59 7.71
CA MET A 481 -15.71 9.93 7.32
C MET A 481 -16.85 10.95 7.36
N THR A 482 -16.47 12.22 7.56
CA THR A 482 -17.41 13.34 7.55
C THR A 482 -17.71 13.80 6.12
N LEU A 483 -18.89 14.40 5.92
CA LEU A 483 -19.31 14.93 4.62
C LEU A 483 -18.28 15.89 3.99
N GLN A 484 -17.57 16.68 4.80
CA GLN A 484 -16.57 17.64 4.32
C GLN A 484 -15.39 16.97 3.58
N ASN A 485 -15.16 15.68 3.81
CA ASN A 485 -14.15 14.90 3.12
C ASN A 485 -14.69 14.22 1.85
N MET A 486 -15.95 14.40 1.49
CA MET A 486 -16.60 13.77 0.34
C MET A 486 -17.12 14.82 -0.63
N VAL A 487 -17.13 14.49 -1.91
CA VAL A 487 -17.79 15.31 -2.94
C VAL A 487 -19.22 14.81 -3.12
N PRO A 488 -20.24 15.71 -3.15
CA PRO A 488 -21.61 15.34 -3.50
C PRO A 488 -21.68 14.73 -4.91
N THR A 489 -22.56 13.74 -5.10
CA THR A 489 -22.64 12.97 -6.35
C THR A 489 -23.54 13.66 -7.37
N GLU A 490 -24.79 13.93 -7.00
CA GLU A 490 -25.77 14.57 -7.87
C GLU A 490 -26.93 15.20 -7.08
N VAL A 491 -27.68 16.10 -7.73
CA VAL A 491 -28.99 16.55 -7.25
C VAL A 491 -30.05 15.66 -7.89
N GLU A 492 -30.59 14.72 -7.12
CA GLU A 492 -31.64 13.83 -7.61
C GLU A 492 -33.01 14.51 -7.48
N THR A 493 -33.82 14.47 -8.55
CA THR A 493 -35.11 15.20 -8.61
C THR A 493 -36.35 14.30 -8.65
N HIS A 494 -36.18 12.98 -8.83
CA HIS A 494 -37.30 12.07 -9.12
C HIS A 494 -37.63 11.06 -8.01
N PHE A 495 -36.69 10.72 -7.12
CA PHE A 495 -36.92 9.75 -6.04
C PHE A 495 -36.68 10.35 -4.64
N ARG A 496 -35.43 10.62 -4.28
CA ARG A 496 -35.03 11.13 -2.95
C ARG A 496 -35.09 12.65 -2.85
N LYS A 497 -35.25 13.34 -3.99
CA LYS A 497 -35.45 14.80 -4.11
C LYS A 497 -34.45 15.65 -3.33
N GLN A 498 -33.18 15.26 -3.35
CA GLN A 498 -32.13 15.89 -2.54
C GLN A 498 -30.77 15.82 -3.23
N LEU A 499 -29.82 16.61 -2.71
CA LEU A 499 -28.41 16.47 -3.04
C LEU A 499 -27.86 15.20 -2.38
N LEU A 500 -27.48 14.22 -3.18
CA LEU A 500 -26.88 12.98 -2.69
C LEU A 500 -25.44 13.24 -2.27
N TRP A 501 -25.14 13.06 -0.98
CA TRP A 501 -23.82 13.33 -0.40
C TRP A 501 -23.42 12.26 0.62
N GLY A 502 -22.50 11.39 0.18
CA GLY A 502 -22.05 10.25 0.99
C GLY A 502 -23.01 9.07 1.00
N ASP A 503 -24.04 9.10 0.16
CA ASP A 503 -24.98 8.00 -0.12
C ASP A 503 -24.87 7.65 -1.62
N VAL A 504 -25.14 6.39 -1.97
CA VAL A 504 -24.98 5.89 -3.35
C VAL A 504 -25.98 6.56 -4.30
N HIS A 505 -25.52 6.98 -5.49
CA HIS A 505 -26.42 7.59 -6.48
C HIS A 505 -27.39 6.60 -7.14
N ASP A 506 -27.02 5.32 -7.29
CA ASP A 506 -27.90 4.30 -7.88
C ASP A 506 -29.12 4.04 -6.98
N GLU A 507 -30.33 4.20 -7.53
CA GLU A 507 -31.55 4.07 -6.75
C GLU A 507 -31.79 2.63 -6.29
N GLY A 508 -31.39 1.64 -7.10
CA GLY A 508 -31.49 0.22 -6.79
C GLY A 508 -30.64 -0.14 -5.58
N ALA A 509 -29.35 0.19 -5.64
CA ALA A 509 -28.39 0.01 -4.56
C ALA A 509 -28.86 0.72 -3.28
N ALA A 510 -29.36 1.94 -3.38
CA ALA A 510 -29.86 2.70 -2.23
C ALA A 510 -31.00 1.98 -1.48
N MET A 511 -31.83 1.18 -2.15
CA MET A 511 -32.87 0.39 -1.46
C MET A 511 -32.39 -0.98 -0.99
N PHE A 512 -31.28 -1.49 -1.53
CA PHE A 512 -30.60 -2.64 -0.93
C PHE A 512 -29.87 -2.27 0.36
N GLY A 513 -29.58 -0.99 0.58
CA GLY A 513 -28.94 -0.48 1.80
C GLY A 513 -27.46 -0.29 1.63
#